data_AF-A0A7X9AG18-F1
#
_entry.id   AF-A0A7X9AG18-F1
#
_cell.length_a   1.000
_cell.length_b   1.000
_cell.length_c   1.000
_cell.angle_alpha   90.00
_cell.angle_beta   90.00
_cell.angle_gamma   90.00
#
_symmetry.space_group_name_H-M   'P 1'
#
loop_
_entity.id
_entity.type
_entity.pdbx_description
1 polymer ?
#
loop_
_entity_poly.entity_id
_entity_poly.type
_entity_poly.pdbx_seq_one_letter_code
_entity_poly.pdbx_strand_id
1 'polypeptide(L)'
;MPQIFGSYNSRFFAVLRDGRLALFRGAAPLWTRPVASARKLIRVGNQGDVFFLTDRGVTRLPLSRDSEMEPIEALDQALAAEEEGEIGSVRINAEGTEICIEQISTSARLSRKLLRLLRRGESTEMEPQVDCHELLLFNRNTGALRKFCRTDIDIERSGRFWWTASPNLAFLLVGVPGVGRKPTIAFKVIHTREESIYSEFEMKVPEISNLWVTETGTVLLEIRVSPREAYLVLTTLEGEKMVMNPPPNYRVLNLGQRNVTLWTGPNPQVVIKDFSDKTICQADLAPLDRLGLRYEFLFNDRGGLDLVTLKGRELRVNHTDSETLAVDARRWGVLAQQQESAELETVQWEEKQRRKDEEKTRRQEERSRELANALAPEARTRDLSEILQTELPIAEVEEPPVLEPEMPAVPTGRSLPEVEEDPFLTTEMPAVPMEYSLPEVAEDPFLTTEMPAVPTGRSLPEVEAELEKLRMSYVSGVIQRAAYHQRAEELQAELAA
;
A
#
# COMPACT_ATOMS: atom_id res chain seq x y z
N MET A 1 -7.55 9.96 11.35
CA MET A 1 -6.16 9.44 11.49
C MET A 1 -5.31 10.01 10.36
N PRO A 2 -4.02 10.30 10.60
CA PRO A 2 -3.13 10.76 9.53
C PRO A 2 -2.97 9.68 8.45
N GLN A 3 -3.00 10.07 7.19
CA GLN A 3 -2.71 9.21 6.04
C GLN A 3 -1.33 9.56 5.51
N ILE A 4 -0.50 8.55 5.24
CA ILE A 4 0.87 8.71 4.75
C ILE A 4 0.91 8.27 3.28
N PHE A 5 1.53 9.09 2.44
CA PHE A 5 1.75 8.82 1.04
C PHE A 5 3.23 9.04 0.72
N GLY A 6 3.75 8.32 -0.28
CA GLY A 6 5.09 8.53 -0.78
C GLY A 6 5.13 8.55 -2.30
N SER A 7 6.13 9.23 -2.82
CA SER A 7 6.51 9.14 -4.23
C SER A 7 7.11 7.77 -4.54
N TYR A 8 6.96 7.32 -5.77
CA TYR A 8 7.41 5.99 -6.20
C TYR A 8 8.94 5.82 -6.16
N ASN A 9 9.69 6.92 -6.21
CA ASN A 9 11.16 6.93 -6.05
C ASN A 9 11.63 7.15 -4.59
N SER A 10 10.72 7.06 -3.61
CA SER A 10 11.03 7.21 -2.17
C SER A 10 11.63 8.56 -1.75
N ARG A 11 11.56 9.59 -2.61
CA ARG A 11 12.19 10.89 -2.33
C ARG A 11 11.29 11.84 -1.54
N PHE A 12 9.98 11.80 -1.79
CA PHE A 12 9.00 12.71 -1.22
C PHE A 12 7.90 11.95 -0.49
N PHE A 13 7.47 12.49 0.65
CA PHE A 13 6.42 11.90 1.47
C PHE A 13 5.43 12.98 1.86
N ALA A 14 4.14 12.65 1.85
CA ALA A 14 3.09 13.54 2.27
C ALA A 14 2.27 12.92 3.41
N VAL A 15 2.01 13.71 4.44
CA VAL A 15 1.14 13.33 5.56
C VAL A 15 -0.10 14.21 5.52
N LEU A 16 -1.25 13.60 5.25
CA LEU A 16 -2.55 14.27 5.27
C LEU A 16 -3.23 14.02 6.62
N ARG A 17 -3.50 15.09 7.36
CA ARG A 17 -4.18 15.03 8.65
C ARG A 17 -5.13 16.21 8.80
N ASP A 18 -6.41 15.91 9.01
CA ASP A 18 -7.44 16.90 9.36
C ASP A 18 -7.45 18.11 8.39
N GLY A 19 -7.40 17.84 7.08
CA GLY A 19 -7.38 18.87 6.04
C GLY A 19 -6.07 19.64 5.91
N ARG A 20 -5.00 19.24 6.61
CA ARG A 20 -3.65 19.79 6.47
C ARG A 20 -2.71 18.78 5.86
N LEU A 21 -1.92 19.23 4.88
CA LEU A 21 -0.88 18.44 4.23
C LEU A 21 0.48 18.91 4.74
N ALA A 22 1.29 17.98 5.23
CA ALA A 22 2.71 18.17 5.46
C ALA A 22 3.50 17.43 4.38
N LEU A 23 4.43 18.10 3.72
CA LEU A 23 5.30 17.52 2.70
C LEU A 23 6.73 17.41 3.21
N PHE A 24 7.39 16.30 2.92
CA PHE A 24 8.74 15.95 3.35
C PHE A 24 9.59 15.54 2.14
N ARG A 25 10.90 15.77 2.23
CA ARG A 25 11.93 15.16 1.38
C ARG A 25 12.77 14.23 2.23
N GLY A 26 12.64 12.92 2.02
CA GLY A 26 13.07 11.94 3.01
C GLY A 26 12.37 12.20 4.36
N ALA A 27 13.14 12.31 5.44
CA ALA A 27 12.64 12.68 6.76
C ALA A 27 12.54 14.21 7.00
N ALA A 28 13.09 15.03 6.10
CA ALA A 28 13.16 16.48 6.31
C ALA A 28 11.83 17.16 5.94
N PRO A 29 11.16 17.89 6.86
CA PRO A 29 9.95 18.62 6.54
C PRO A 29 10.26 19.79 5.60
N LEU A 30 9.46 19.94 4.54
CA LEU A 30 9.54 21.06 3.62
C LEU A 30 8.55 22.15 4.02
N TRP A 31 7.28 21.79 4.17
CA TRP A 31 6.22 22.71 4.56
C TRP A 31 4.98 21.97 5.07
N THR A 32 4.09 22.71 5.71
CA THR A 32 2.77 22.22 6.14
C THR A 32 1.71 23.29 5.92
N ARG A 33 0.60 22.95 5.27
CA ARG A 33 -0.46 23.90 4.94
C ARG A 33 -1.85 23.27 4.83
N PRO A 34 -2.93 24.06 4.94
CA PRO A 34 -4.28 23.57 4.68
C PRO A 34 -4.47 23.20 3.19
N VAL A 35 -5.29 22.19 2.93
CA VAL A 35 -5.71 21.71 1.60
C VAL A 35 -7.24 21.52 1.59
N ALA A 36 -7.97 22.58 1.89
CA ALA A 36 -9.41 22.52 2.20
C ALA A 36 -10.32 22.05 1.05
N SER A 37 -9.90 22.21 -0.21
CA SER A 37 -10.67 21.82 -1.39
C SER A 37 -10.43 20.37 -1.86
N ALA A 38 -9.53 19.63 -1.20
CA ALA A 38 -9.20 18.27 -1.59
C ALA A 38 -10.23 17.26 -1.07
N ARG A 39 -10.91 16.54 -1.97
CA ARG A 39 -11.73 15.37 -1.60
C ARG A 39 -10.84 14.17 -1.28
N LYS A 40 -9.80 13.96 -2.10
CA LYS A 40 -8.92 12.78 -2.00
C LYS A 40 -7.53 13.11 -2.53
N LEU A 41 -6.49 12.74 -1.77
CA LEU A 41 -5.13 12.71 -2.28
C LEU A 41 -4.97 11.48 -3.16
N ILE A 42 -4.58 11.70 -4.42
CA ILE A 42 -4.42 10.64 -5.43
C ILE A 42 -2.98 10.10 -5.40
N ARG A 43 -1.99 11.00 -5.45
CA ARG A 43 -0.57 10.63 -5.56
C ARG A 43 0.38 11.73 -5.11
N VAL A 44 1.57 11.33 -4.66
CA VAL A 44 2.78 12.17 -4.60
C VAL A 44 3.67 11.79 -5.77
N GLY A 45 4.00 12.74 -6.64
CA GLY A 45 4.84 12.53 -7.82
C GLY A 45 6.33 12.49 -7.46
N ASN A 46 7.14 11.91 -8.35
CA ASN A 46 8.58 11.77 -8.18
C ASN A 46 9.34 13.11 -8.09
N GLN A 47 8.71 14.20 -8.54
CA GLN A 47 9.22 15.58 -8.45
C GLN A 47 8.67 16.35 -7.24
N GLY A 48 7.89 15.70 -6.37
CA GLY A 48 7.33 16.30 -5.16
C GLY A 48 6.01 17.04 -5.35
N ASP A 49 5.48 17.09 -6.58
CA ASP A 49 4.12 17.54 -6.85
C ASP A 49 3.10 16.59 -6.21
N VAL A 50 2.01 17.12 -5.69
CA VAL A 50 0.94 16.33 -5.07
C VAL A 50 -0.34 16.49 -5.87
N PHE A 51 -1.03 15.39 -6.15
CA PHE A 51 -2.23 15.39 -6.97
C PHE A 51 -3.46 15.07 -6.13
N PHE A 52 -4.53 15.84 -6.35
CA PHE A 52 -5.78 15.70 -5.62
C PHE A 52 -6.96 15.54 -6.58
N LEU A 53 -7.94 14.76 -6.17
CA LEU A 53 -9.29 14.83 -6.71
C LEU A 53 -10.06 15.88 -5.91
N THR A 54 -10.69 16.80 -6.62
CA THR A 54 -11.52 17.89 -6.08
C THR A 54 -12.89 17.87 -6.74
N ASP A 55 -13.81 18.70 -6.26
CA ASP A 55 -15.13 18.93 -6.86
C ASP A 55 -15.04 19.42 -8.32
N ARG A 56 -13.93 20.04 -8.69
CA ARG A 56 -13.67 20.58 -10.03
C ARG A 56 -12.84 19.64 -10.92
N GLY A 57 -12.57 18.42 -10.47
CA GLY A 57 -11.72 17.47 -11.18
C GLY A 57 -10.34 17.31 -10.55
N VAL A 58 -9.35 16.95 -11.38
CA VAL A 58 -7.98 16.66 -10.93
C VAL A 58 -7.18 17.95 -10.82
N THR A 59 -6.59 18.18 -9.65
CA THR A 59 -5.72 19.34 -9.39
C THR A 59 -4.32 18.89 -9.02
N ARG A 60 -3.34 19.71 -9.39
CA ARG A 60 -1.94 19.56 -9.04
C ARG A 60 -1.58 20.63 -8.02
N LEU A 61 -0.85 20.22 -7.00
CA LEU A 61 -0.20 21.09 -6.05
C LEU A 61 1.30 21.01 -6.26
N PRO A 62 1.94 22.02 -6.87
CA PRO A 62 3.37 22.02 -7.08
C PRO A 62 4.16 21.91 -5.77
N LEU A 63 5.39 21.40 -5.85
CA LEU A 63 6.31 21.25 -4.70
C LEU A 63 6.54 22.56 -3.92
N SER A 64 6.43 23.73 -4.56
CA SER A 64 6.70 25.01 -3.90
C SER A 64 5.70 25.31 -2.78
N ARG A 65 6.22 25.89 -1.68
CA ARG A 65 5.44 26.24 -0.48
C ARG A 65 4.30 27.22 -0.78
N ASP A 66 4.56 28.15 -1.70
CA ASP A 66 3.66 29.27 -2.00
C ASP A 66 2.78 29.01 -3.23
N SER A 67 2.96 27.86 -3.92
CA SER A 67 2.12 27.51 -5.07
C SER A 67 0.73 27.10 -4.66
N GLU A 68 -0.30 27.59 -5.33
CA GLU A 68 -1.68 27.17 -5.07
C GLU A 68 -2.00 25.81 -5.72
N MET A 69 -3.18 25.26 -5.40
CA MET A 69 -3.70 24.11 -6.13
C MET A 69 -4.18 24.57 -7.51
N GLU A 70 -3.57 24.03 -8.55
CA GLU A 70 -3.81 24.38 -9.94
C GLU A 70 -4.65 23.27 -10.61
N PRO A 71 -5.78 23.59 -11.28
CA PRO A 71 -6.47 22.63 -12.12
C PRO A 71 -5.58 22.23 -13.31
N ILE A 72 -5.79 21.02 -13.82
CA ILE A 72 -5.12 20.58 -15.05
C ILE A 72 -6.01 20.99 -16.23
N GLU A 73 -5.94 22.26 -16.63
CA GLU A 73 -6.88 22.85 -17.60
C GLU A 73 -7.00 22.06 -18.91
N ALA A 74 -5.87 21.57 -19.43
CA ALA A 74 -5.85 20.76 -20.64
C ALA A 74 -6.59 19.43 -20.49
N LEU A 75 -6.62 18.86 -19.28
CA LEU A 75 -7.43 17.68 -18.98
C LEU A 75 -8.92 18.06 -18.93
N ASP A 76 -9.27 19.16 -18.26
CA ASP A 76 -10.66 19.60 -18.16
C ASP A 76 -11.24 19.90 -19.55
N GLN A 77 -10.46 20.53 -20.43
CA GLN A 77 -10.83 20.77 -21.84
C GLN A 77 -11.00 19.45 -22.62
N ALA A 78 -10.07 18.50 -22.43
CA ALA A 78 -10.15 17.21 -23.09
C ALA A 78 -11.39 16.41 -22.64
N LEU A 79 -11.74 16.44 -21.36
CA LEU A 79 -12.94 15.80 -20.82
C LEU A 79 -14.22 16.52 -21.23
N ALA A 80 -14.21 17.85 -21.33
CA ALA A 80 -15.38 18.62 -21.80
C ALA A 80 -15.71 18.38 -23.28
N ALA A 81 -14.75 17.89 -24.07
CA ALA A 81 -14.99 17.46 -25.44
C ALA A 81 -15.63 16.05 -25.54
N GLU A 82 -15.66 15.31 -24.44
CA GLU A 82 -16.29 13.99 -24.35
C GLU A 82 -17.77 14.07 -23.94
N GLU A 83 -18.47 12.93 -23.98
CA GLU A 83 -19.85 12.87 -23.48
C GLU A 83 -19.91 13.30 -22.00
N GLU A 84 -20.90 14.12 -21.62
CA GLU A 84 -21.08 14.53 -20.23
C GLU A 84 -21.16 13.31 -19.31
N GLY A 85 -20.30 13.28 -18.30
CA GLY A 85 -20.18 12.18 -17.36
C GLY A 85 -19.44 12.59 -16.10
N GLU A 86 -19.62 11.81 -15.04
CA GLU A 86 -18.92 12.01 -13.78
C GLU A 86 -17.58 11.25 -13.77
N ILE A 87 -16.63 11.74 -12.98
CA ILE A 87 -15.35 11.06 -12.76
C ILE A 87 -15.54 10.01 -11.67
N GLY A 88 -15.40 8.73 -12.03
CA GLY A 88 -15.46 7.61 -11.09
C GLY A 88 -14.17 7.46 -10.29
N SER A 89 -13.10 7.04 -10.97
CA SER A 89 -11.80 6.76 -10.37
C SER A 89 -10.67 7.43 -11.15
N VAL A 90 -9.59 7.79 -10.45
CA VAL A 90 -8.39 8.40 -11.05
C VAL A 90 -7.13 7.69 -10.58
N ARG A 91 -6.21 7.48 -11.52
CA ARG A 91 -4.83 7.03 -11.30
C ARG A 91 -3.88 7.95 -12.06
N ILE A 92 -2.72 8.20 -11.47
CA ILE A 92 -1.69 9.08 -12.04
C ILE A 92 -0.38 8.31 -12.01
N ASN A 93 0.44 8.37 -13.06
CA ASN A 93 1.75 7.69 -13.09
C ASN A 93 2.77 8.34 -12.12
N ALA A 94 3.95 7.73 -11.92
CA ALA A 94 4.93 8.24 -10.95
C ALA A 94 5.45 9.64 -11.24
N GLU A 95 5.64 9.98 -12.51
CA GLU A 95 6.11 11.31 -12.92
C GLU A 95 4.99 12.36 -12.91
N GLY A 96 3.74 11.94 -12.71
CA GLY A 96 2.59 12.83 -12.77
C GLY A 96 2.25 13.32 -14.18
N THR A 97 2.81 12.71 -15.22
CA THR A 97 2.62 13.13 -16.62
C THR A 97 1.43 12.46 -17.29
N GLU A 98 1.05 11.26 -16.86
CA GLU A 98 -0.07 10.52 -17.40
C GLU A 98 -1.14 10.32 -16.32
N ILE A 99 -2.40 10.52 -16.72
CA ILE A 99 -3.56 10.51 -15.85
C ILE A 99 -4.60 9.58 -16.48
N CYS A 100 -4.89 8.47 -15.83
CA CYS A 100 -5.94 7.54 -16.22
C CYS A 100 -7.21 7.85 -15.41
N ILE A 101 -8.32 8.01 -16.11
CA ILE A 101 -9.61 8.44 -15.57
C ILE A 101 -10.67 7.47 -16.04
N GLU A 102 -11.50 7.05 -15.10
CA GLU A 102 -12.78 6.42 -15.39
C GLU A 102 -13.84 7.50 -15.49
N GLN A 103 -14.41 7.66 -16.69
CA GLN A 103 -15.57 8.50 -16.93
C GLN A 103 -16.83 7.63 -16.94
N ILE A 104 -17.84 8.03 -16.17
CA ILE A 104 -19.11 7.33 -16.05
C ILE A 104 -20.20 8.25 -16.60
N SER A 105 -20.82 7.84 -17.69
CA SER A 105 -21.91 8.58 -18.35
C SER A 105 -23.19 7.75 -18.39
N THR A 106 -24.35 8.40 -18.48
CA THR A 106 -25.61 7.65 -18.65
C THR A 106 -25.70 7.11 -20.07
N SER A 107 -25.88 5.79 -20.22
CA SER A 107 -25.86 5.15 -21.54
C SER A 107 -27.05 5.55 -22.43
N ALA A 108 -26.81 5.54 -23.74
CA ALA A 108 -27.78 5.92 -24.76
C ALA A 108 -29.05 5.04 -24.77
N ARG A 109 -30.13 5.49 -25.41
CA ARG A 109 -31.39 4.72 -25.51
C ARG A 109 -31.24 3.39 -26.26
N LEU A 110 -30.26 3.25 -27.15
CA LEU A 110 -30.05 2.08 -28.01
C LEU A 110 -29.39 0.91 -27.28
N SER A 111 -28.36 1.17 -26.46
CA SER A 111 -27.73 0.18 -25.57
C SER A 111 -28.74 -0.36 -24.56
N ARG A 112 -29.57 0.52 -23.97
CA ARG A 112 -30.72 0.12 -23.13
C ARG A 112 -31.70 -0.82 -23.83
N LYS A 113 -32.01 -0.57 -25.12
CA LYS A 113 -32.86 -1.45 -25.93
C LYS A 113 -32.23 -2.81 -26.22
N LEU A 114 -30.93 -2.86 -26.52
CA LEU A 114 -30.19 -4.10 -26.74
C LEU A 114 -30.11 -4.95 -25.47
N LEU A 115 -29.79 -4.33 -24.33
CA LEU A 115 -29.81 -5.00 -23.02
C LEU A 115 -31.22 -5.49 -22.67
N ARG A 116 -32.28 -4.73 -22.99
CA ARG A 116 -33.68 -5.19 -22.85
C ARG A 116 -33.98 -6.43 -23.70
N LEU A 117 -33.44 -6.53 -24.92
CA LEU A 117 -33.61 -7.72 -25.77
C LEU A 117 -32.90 -8.94 -25.19
N LEU A 118 -31.72 -8.76 -24.59
CA LEU A 118 -30.99 -9.80 -23.89
C LEU A 118 -31.67 -10.22 -22.57
N ARG A 119 -32.50 -9.34 -21.99
CA ARG A 119 -33.39 -9.58 -20.83
C ARG A 119 -34.72 -10.27 -21.19
N ARG A 120 -35.03 -10.60 -22.47
CA ARG A 120 -36.30 -11.26 -22.84
C ARG A 120 -36.45 -12.62 -22.13
N GLY A 121 -37.28 -12.66 -21.09
CA GLY A 121 -37.54 -13.83 -20.26
C GLY A 121 -37.82 -13.51 -18.79
N GLU A 122 -37.50 -12.29 -18.34
CA GLU A 122 -37.70 -11.86 -16.95
C GLU A 122 -38.71 -10.73 -16.87
N SER A 123 -39.69 -10.87 -15.98
CA SER A 123 -40.79 -9.93 -15.76
C SER A 123 -40.35 -8.72 -14.91
N THR A 124 -39.45 -7.88 -15.43
CA THR A 124 -39.12 -6.60 -14.77
C THR A 124 -39.77 -5.45 -15.54
N GLU A 125 -40.68 -4.73 -14.87
CA GLU A 125 -41.41 -3.57 -15.42
C GLU A 125 -40.55 -2.30 -15.53
N MET A 126 -39.40 -2.23 -14.85
CA MET A 126 -38.52 -1.05 -14.84
C MET A 126 -37.49 -1.06 -15.99
N GLU A 127 -37.19 0.13 -16.52
CA GLU A 127 -36.10 0.29 -17.49
C GLU A 127 -34.74 0.07 -16.79
N PRO A 128 -33.82 -0.72 -17.39
CA PRO A 128 -32.46 -0.86 -16.87
C PRO A 128 -31.81 0.51 -16.75
N GLN A 129 -31.33 0.86 -15.55
CA GLN A 129 -30.35 1.93 -15.43
C GLN A 129 -28.99 1.38 -15.87
N VAL A 130 -28.44 1.99 -16.92
CA VAL A 130 -27.20 1.54 -17.57
C VAL A 130 -26.23 2.69 -17.58
N ASP A 131 -25.09 2.47 -16.93
CA ASP A 131 -23.97 3.40 -16.93
C ASP A 131 -22.94 2.94 -17.95
N CYS A 132 -22.42 3.88 -18.73
CA CYS A 132 -21.33 3.67 -19.66
C CYS A 132 -20.04 4.08 -18.97
N HIS A 133 -19.18 3.10 -18.66
CA HIS A 133 -17.85 3.31 -18.11
C HIS A 133 -16.83 3.38 -19.25
N GLU A 134 -16.04 4.45 -19.29
CA GLU A 134 -14.95 4.63 -20.25
C GLU A 134 -13.63 4.93 -19.54
N LEU A 135 -12.55 4.23 -19.92
CA LEU A 135 -11.19 4.51 -19.43
C LEU A 135 -10.44 5.40 -20.41
N LEU A 136 -10.07 6.58 -19.92
CA LEU A 136 -9.39 7.64 -20.63
C LEU A 136 -7.99 7.84 -20.06
N LEU A 137 -6.96 7.84 -20.91
CA LEU A 137 -5.59 8.14 -20.53
C LEU A 137 -5.17 9.47 -21.15
N PHE A 138 -4.99 10.47 -20.30
CA PHE A 138 -4.54 11.80 -20.67
C PHE A 138 -3.03 11.95 -20.44
N ASN A 139 -2.31 12.49 -21.42
CA ASN A 139 -0.91 12.87 -21.29
C ASN A 139 -0.79 14.39 -21.14
N ARG A 140 -0.33 14.86 -19.98
CA ARG A 140 -0.22 16.28 -19.64
C ARG A 140 0.80 17.04 -20.51
N ASN A 141 1.82 16.35 -21.01
CA ASN A 141 2.87 17.00 -21.79
C ASN A 141 2.42 17.24 -23.24
N THR A 142 1.61 16.34 -23.80
CA THR A 142 1.15 16.43 -25.20
C THR A 142 -0.29 16.92 -25.34
N GLY A 143 -1.07 16.89 -24.25
CA GLY A 143 -2.52 17.12 -24.29
C GLY A 143 -3.32 15.97 -24.92
N ALA A 144 -2.66 14.87 -25.30
CA ALA A 144 -3.34 13.76 -25.97
C ALA A 144 -4.22 12.97 -24.99
N LEU A 145 -5.44 12.64 -25.43
CA LEU A 145 -6.39 11.79 -24.73
C LEU A 145 -6.60 10.50 -25.53
N ARG A 146 -6.42 9.34 -24.88
CA ARG A 146 -6.57 8.01 -25.49
C ARG A 146 -7.63 7.20 -24.76
N LYS A 147 -8.33 6.33 -25.48
CA LYS A 147 -9.45 5.53 -24.98
C LYS A 147 -9.11 4.06 -25.04
N PHE A 148 -9.30 3.31 -23.95
CA PHE A 148 -8.90 1.89 -23.88
C PHE A 148 -10.05 0.92 -23.70
N CYS A 149 -11.06 1.29 -22.92
CA CYS A 149 -12.18 0.40 -22.64
C CYS A 149 -13.43 1.24 -22.48
N ARG A 150 -14.47 0.94 -23.26
CA ARG A 150 -15.82 1.48 -23.11
C ARG A 150 -16.77 0.31 -22.90
N THR A 151 -17.58 0.36 -21.85
CA THR A 151 -18.46 -0.74 -21.48
C THR A 151 -19.72 -0.23 -20.80
N ASP A 152 -20.87 -0.71 -21.28
CA ASP A 152 -22.15 -0.49 -20.64
C ASP A 152 -22.37 -1.50 -19.50
N ILE A 153 -22.65 -1.00 -18.31
CA ILE A 153 -22.96 -1.80 -17.12
C ILE A 153 -24.38 -1.52 -16.67
N ASP A 154 -25.14 -2.61 -16.57
CA ASP A 154 -26.46 -2.62 -15.98
C ASP A 154 -26.31 -2.72 -14.45
N ILE A 155 -26.58 -1.61 -13.76
CA ILE A 155 -26.28 -1.44 -12.32
C ILE A 155 -27.10 -2.41 -11.46
N GLU A 156 -28.27 -2.84 -11.95
CA GLU A 156 -29.20 -3.69 -11.19
C GLU A 156 -28.89 -5.19 -11.30
N ARG A 157 -28.30 -5.64 -12.42
CA ARG A 157 -28.06 -7.08 -12.69
C ARG A 157 -26.60 -7.47 -12.76
N SER A 158 -25.76 -6.62 -13.33
CA SER A 158 -24.35 -6.89 -13.54
C SER A 158 -23.54 -6.38 -12.37
N GLY A 159 -22.49 -7.11 -12.02
CA GLY A 159 -21.53 -6.67 -11.01
C GLY A 159 -20.91 -5.31 -11.35
N ARG A 160 -19.94 -4.92 -10.54
CA ARG A 160 -19.25 -3.64 -10.66
C ARG A 160 -18.31 -3.59 -11.89
N PHE A 161 -18.09 -2.40 -12.47
CA PHE A 161 -16.90 -2.15 -13.29
C PHE A 161 -15.67 -2.22 -12.39
N TRP A 162 -14.74 -3.12 -12.69
CA TRP A 162 -13.49 -3.19 -11.95
C TRP A 162 -12.35 -2.70 -12.82
N TRP A 163 -11.50 -1.84 -12.28
CA TRP A 163 -10.23 -1.58 -12.92
C TRP A 163 -9.14 -1.20 -11.93
N THR A 164 -7.90 -1.43 -12.34
CA THR A 164 -6.70 -0.96 -11.67
C THR A 164 -5.62 -0.71 -12.72
N ALA A 165 -4.50 -0.14 -12.31
CA ALA A 165 -3.38 0.17 -13.20
C ALA A 165 -2.06 -0.07 -12.50
N SER A 166 -1.02 -0.37 -13.30
CA SER A 166 0.35 -0.44 -12.78
C SER A 166 0.79 0.94 -12.27
N PRO A 167 1.75 1.02 -11.33
CA PRO A 167 2.24 2.29 -10.79
C PRO A 167 2.59 3.39 -11.83
N ASN A 168 3.06 3.03 -13.00
CA ASN A 168 3.43 3.92 -14.10
C ASN A 168 2.44 3.87 -15.27
N LEU A 169 1.27 3.25 -15.06
CA LEU A 169 0.21 3.13 -16.06
C LEU A 169 0.67 2.41 -17.34
N ALA A 170 1.69 1.54 -17.29
CA ALA A 170 2.08 0.71 -18.41
C ALA A 170 1.01 -0.33 -18.76
N PHE A 171 0.34 -0.87 -17.73
CA PHE A 171 -0.75 -1.82 -17.88
C PHE A 171 -2.02 -1.35 -17.16
N LEU A 172 -3.16 -1.58 -17.80
CA LEU A 172 -4.49 -1.51 -17.18
C LEU A 172 -5.03 -2.92 -17.04
N LEU A 173 -5.63 -3.22 -15.89
CA LEU A 173 -6.42 -4.43 -15.70
C LEU A 173 -7.87 -4.01 -15.54
N VAL A 174 -8.74 -4.51 -16.42
CA VAL A 174 -10.17 -4.20 -16.44
C VAL A 174 -10.96 -5.48 -16.27
N GLY A 175 -11.92 -5.49 -15.35
CA GLY A 175 -12.88 -6.58 -15.13
C GLY A 175 -14.30 -6.12 -15.44
N VAL A 176 -14.91 -6.76 -16.44
CA VAL A 176 -16.26 -6.44 -16.92
C VAL A 176 -17.20 -7.60 -16.63
N PRO A 177 -18.39 -7.35 -16.06
CA PRO A 177 -19.42 -8.38 -15.93
C PRO A 177 -19.80 -8.99 -17.29
N GLY A 178 -19.79 -10.31 -17.38
CA GLY A 178 -20.21 -11.03 -18.57
C GLY A 178 -21.72 -10.88 -18.84
N VAL A 179 -22.10 -10.87 -20.11
CA VAL A 179 -23.49 -10.68 -20.56
C VAL A 179 -24.30 -12.01 -20.53
N GLY A 180 -23.68 -13.10 -20.07
CA GLY A 180 -24.27 -14.44 -20.06
C GLY A 180 -25.24 -14.70 -18.90
N ARG A 181 -26.02 -15.79 -19.00
CA ARG A 181 -26.94 -16.24 -17.92
C ARG A 181 -26.23 -16.67 -16.63
N LYS A 182 -24.93 -16.96 -16.68
CA LYS A 182 -24.11 -17.32 -15.52
C LYS A 182 -23.23 -16.11 -15.17
N PRO A 183 -23.09 -15.74 -13.89
CA PRO A 183 -22.24 -14.63 -13.49
C PRO A 183 -20.78 -14.99 -13.77
N THR A 184 -20.24 -14.39 -14.84
CA THR A 184 -18.82 -14.43 -15.18
C THR A 184 -18.28 -13.01 -15.19
N ILE A 185 -16.98 -12.87 -15.00
CA ILE A 185 -16.27 -11.60 -15.17
C ILE A 185 -15.18 -11.84 -16.21
N ALA A 186 -15.21 -11.03 -17.26
CA ALA A 186 -14.20 -10.99 -18.30
C ALA A 186 -13.12 -9.98 -17.91
N PHE A 187 -11.88 -10.44 -17.80
CA PHE A 187 -10.74 -9.62 -17.47
C PHE A 187 -9.90 -9.35 -18.71
N LYS A 188 -9.47 -8.10 -18.86
CA LYS A 188 -8.59 -7.63 -19.92
C LYS A 188 -7.37 -6.97 -19.31
N VAL A 189 -6.19 -7.43 -19.69
CA VAL A 189 -4.92 -6.78 -19.43
C VAL A 189 -4.54 -6.01 -20.68
N ILE A 190 -4.48 -4.68 -20.58
CA ILE A 190 -4.29 -3.77 -21.70
C ILE A 190 -2.92 -3.11 -21.55
N HIS A 191 -2.08 -3.20 -22.57
CA HIS A 191 -0.81 -2.49 -22.62
C HIS A 191 -1.05 -1.07 -23.16
N THR A 192 -0.81 -0.04 -22.34
CA THR A 192 -1.24 1.34 -22.68
C THR A 192 -0.42 2.00 -23.79
N ARG A 193 0.86 1.62 -23.93
CA ARG A 193 1.72 2.16 -25.00
C ARG A 193 1.45 1.51 -26.36
N GLU A 194 1.23 0.20 -26.37
CA GLU A 194 0.93 -0.56 -27.60
C GLU A 194 -0.54 -0.47 -28.02
N GLU A 195 -1.41 0.01 -27.12
CA GLU A 195 -2.85 0.15 -27.36
C GLU A 195 -3.51 -1.18 -27.74
N SER A 196 -3.00 -2.25 -27.15
CA SER A 196 -3.39 -3.63 -27.43
C SER A 196 -3.90 -4.33 -26.16
N ILE A 197 -4.85 -5.25 -26.36
CA ILE A 197 -5.22 -6.22 -25.33
C ILE A 197 -4.11 -7.27 -25.33
N TYR A 198 -3.35 -7.32 -24.25
CA TYR A 198 -2.25 -8.25 -24.10
C TYR A 198 -2.75 -9.64 -23.67
N SER A 199 -3.69 -9.67 -22.72
CA SER A 199 -4.28 -10.92 -22.23
C SER A 199 -5.76 -10.71 -21.93
N GLU A 200 -6.57 -11.72 -22.23
CA GLU A 200 -7.98 -11.76 -21.89
C GLU A 200 -8.33 -13.13 -21.30
N PHE A 201 -9.07 -13.13 -20.20
CA PHE A 201 -9.54 -14.36 -19.58
C PHE A 201 -10.85 -14.14 -18.83
N GLU A 202 -11.69 -15.17 -18.81
CA GLU A 202 -12.96 -15.14 -18.09
C GLU A 202 -12.88 -15.99 -16.83
N MET A 203 -13.54 -15.55 -15.76
CA MET A 203 -13.67 -16.32 -14.53
C MET A 203 -15.10 -16.33 -14.02
N LYS A 204 -15.51 -17.49 -13.50
CA LYS A 204 -16.70 -17.64 -12.66
C LYS A 204 -16.27 -17.38 -11.23
N VAL A 205 -16.41 -16.15 -10.77
CA VAL A 205 -16.01 -15.75 -9.42
C VAL A 205 -17.22 -15.31 -8.62
N PRO A 206 -17.34 -15.75 -7.36
CA PRO A 206 -18.45 -15.36 -6.49
C PRO A 206 -18.36 -13.87 -6.13
N GLU A 207 -17.17 -13.38 -5.76
CA GLU A 207 -16.92 -11.98 -5.42
C GLU A 207 -15.44 -11.64 -5.62
N ILE A 208 -15.17 -10.50 -6.27
CA ILE A 208 -13.83 -9.90 -6.34
C ILE A 208 -13.78 -8.82 -5.29
N SER A 209 -12.73 -8.83 -4.47
CA SER A 209 -12.52 -7.81 -3.45
C SER A 209 -11.43 -6.81 -3.82
N ASN A 210 -10.42 -7.24 -4.59
CA ASN A 210 -9.32 -6.38 -4.98
C ASN A 210 -8.62 -6.84 -6.26
N LEU A 211 -7.99 -5.89 -6.96
CA LEU A 211 -7.27 -6.10 -8.21
C LEU A 211 -5.91 -5.41 -8.18
N TRP A 212 -4.88 -6.10 -8.67
CA TRP A 212 -3.55 -5.54 -8.84
C TRP A 212 -2.96 -5.93 -10.19
N VAL A 213 -2.13 -5.05 -10.75
CA VAL A 213 -1.33 -5.32 -11.93
C VAL A 213 0.04 -4.66 -11.80
N THR A 214 1.12 -5.36 -12.16
CA THR A 214 2.50 -4.85 -12.10
C THR A 214 2.91 -4.16 -13.41
N GLU A 215 4.08 -3.52 -13.41
CA GLU A 215 4.72 -3.01 -14.63
C GLU A 215 5.13 -4.10 -15.62
N THR A 216 5.14 -5.36 -15.18
CA THR A 216 5.42 -6.52 -16.02
C THR A 216 4.14 -7.23 -16.44
N GLY A 217 2.97 -6.65 -16.22
CA GLY A 217 1.67 -7.24 -16.58
C GLY A 217 1.23 -8.42 -15.70
N THR A 218 1.95 -8.72 -14.62
CA THR A 218 1.50 -9.74 -13.65
C THR A 218 0.26 -9.25 -12.94
N VAL A 219 -0.77 -10.08 -12.90
CA VAL A 219 -2.06 -9.79 -12.30
C VAL A 219 -2.22 -10.56 -10.99
N LEU A 220 -2.84 -9.92 -10.00
CA LEU A 220 -3.36 -10.56 -8.80
C LEU A 220 -4.83 -10.20 -8.61
N LEU A 221 -5.65 -11.24 -8.45
CA LEU A 221 -7.07 -11.14 -8.14
C LEU A 221 -7.31 -11.66 -6.72
N GLU A 222 -7.92 -10.84 -5.87
CA GLU A 222 -8.38 -11.25 -4.55
C GLU A 222 -9.83 -11.73 -4.65
N ILE A 223 -10.03 -13.05 -4.64
CA ILE A 223 -11.34 -13.69 -4.79
C ILE A 223 -11.83 -14.11 -3.42
N ARG A 224 -13.04 -13.68 -3.05
CA ARG A 224 -13.67 -14.02 -1.78
C ARG A 224 -14.81 -15.01 -2.01
N VAL A 225 -14.68 -16.21 -1.45
CA VAL A 225 -15.70 -17.26 -1.56
C VAL A 225 -16.68 -17.20 -0.38
N SER A 226 -16.18 -16.82 0.79
CA SER A 226 -16.99 -16.55 1.98
C SER A 226 -16.35 -15.45 2.82
N PRO A 227 -17.02 -14.91 3.85
CA PRO A 227 -16.42 -13.93 4.76
C PRO A 227 -15.12 -14.38 5.43
N ARG A 228 -14.86 -15.70 5.48
CA ARG A 228 -13.68 -16.31 6.11
C ARG A 228 -12.72 -16.98 5.12
N GLU A 229 -13.09 -17.06 3.85
CA GLU A 229 -12.35 -17.81 2.83
C GLU A 229 -12.12 -16.94 1.61
N ALA A 230 -10.86 -16.70 1.31
CA ALA A 230 -10.42 -15.94 0.16
C ALA A 230 -9.17 -16.59 -0.45
N TYR A 231 -9.01 -16.43 -1.75
CA TYR A 231 -7.87 -16.91 -2.51
C TYR A 231 -7.24 -15.77 -3.28
N LEU A 232 -5.93 -15.86 -3.44
CA LEU A 232 -5.14 -14.97 -4.26
C LEU A 232 -4.81 -15.68 -5.56
N VAL A 233 -5.43 -15.26 -6.66
CA VAL A 233 -5.17 -15.83 -7.98
C VAL A 233 -4.20 -14.92 -8.72
N LEU A 234 -3.02 -15.45 -9.02
CA LEU A 234 -2.02 -14.77 -9.82
C LEU A 234 -2.06 -15.28 -11.25
N THR A 235 -1.81 -14.37 -12.18
CA THR A 235 -1.63 -14.70 -13.58
C THR A 235 -0.47 -13.90 -14.13
N THR A 236 0.55 -14.59 -14.65
CA THR A 236 1.68 -13.96 -15.34
C THR A 236 1.34 -13.71 -16.80
N LEU A 237 2.16 -12.91 -17.49
CA LEU A 237 2.00 -12.70 -18.94
C LEU A 237 2.12 -13.99 -19.77
N GLU A 238 2.83 -14.99 -19.25
CA GLU A 238 3.00 -16.30 -19.89
C GLU A 238 1.75 -17.19 -19.74
N GLY A 239 0.71 -16.70 -19.04
CA GLY A 239 -0.54 -17.42 -18.81
C GLY A 239 -0.45 -18.43 -17.68
N GLU A 240 0.65 -18.46 -16.93
CA GLU A 240 0.78 -19.29 -15.73
C GLU A 240 -0.19 -18.78 -14.66
N LYS A 241 -1.06 -19.68 -14.18
CA LYS A 241 -2.03 -19.40 -13.13
C LYS A 241 -1.57 -20.05 -11.84
N MET A 242 -1.44 -19.24 -10.80
CA MET A 242 -1.05 -19.69 -9.47
C MET A 242 -2.13 -19.29 -8.47
N VAL A 243 -2.40 -20.15 -7.51
CA VAL A 243 -3.36 -19.89 -6.44
C VAL A 243 -2.61 -19.92 -5.13
N MET A 244 -2.68 -18.84 -4.38
CA MET A 244 -2.06 -18.71 -3.06
C MET A 244 -3.13 -18.63 -1.98
N ASN A 245 -2.85 -19.27 -0.84
CA ASN A 245 -3.72 -19.21 0.33
C ASN A 245 -3.24 -18.09 1.26
N PRO A 246 -3.96 -16.96 1.35
CA PRO A 246 -3.57 -15.90 2.25
C PRO A 246 -3.80 -16.31 3.72
N PRO A 247 -3.02 -15.77 4.68
CA PRO A 247 -3.30 -15.94 6.10
C PRO A 247 -4.70 -15.40 6.47
N PRO A 248 -5.30 -15.84 7.59
CA PRO A 248 -6.57 -15.25 8.06
C PRO A 248 -6.41 -13.76 8.38
N ASN A 249 -7.50 -12.98 8.22
CA ASN A 249 -7.56 -11.54 8.53
C ASN A 249 -6.43 -10.71 7.89
N TYR A 250 -6.17 -10.98 6.62
CA TYR A 250 -5.11 -10.32 5.87
C TYR A 250 -5.60 -9.09 5.09
N ARG A 251 -4.64 -8.28 4.65
CA ARG A 251 -4.79 -7.24 3.63
C ARG A 251 -3.61 -7.30 2.69
N VAL A 252 -3.85 -7.31 1.38
CA VAL A 252 -2.77 -7.18 0.38
C VAL A 252 -2.19 -5.77 0.47
N LEU A 253 -0.88 -5.68 0.69
CA LEU A 253 -0.16 -4.41 0.70
C LEU A 253 0.48 -4.12 -0.66
N ASN A 254 1.03 -5.15 -1.32
CA ASN A 254 1.71 -5.00 -2.60
C ASN A 254 1.78 -6.30 -3.39
N LEU A 255 1.78 -6.16 -4.71
CA LEU A 255 2.18 -7.19 -5.67
C LEU A 255 3.56 -6.82 -6.23
N GLY A 256 4.60 -7.51 -5.76
CA GLY A 256 5.95 -7.38 -6.29
C GLY A 256 6.13 -8.17 -7.59
N GLN A 257 7.35 -8.18 -8.14
CA GLN A 257 7.65 -8.92 -9.37
C GLN A 257 7.50 -10.43 -9.21
N ARG A 258 7.81 -10.96 -8.01
CA ARG A 258 7.85 -12.41 -7.71
C ARG A 258 7.27 -12.76 -6.34
N ASN A 259 6.68 -11.80 -5.65
CA ASN A 259 6.16 -11.97 -4.31
C ASN A 259 4.90 -11.14 -4.09
N VAL A 260 4.14 -11.53 -3.06
CA VAL A 260 2.99 -10.80 -2.56
C VAL A 260 3.29 -10.43 -1.11
N THR A 261 3.12 -9.15 -0.79
CA THR A 261 3.27 -8.65 0.59
C THR A 261 1.90 -8.49 1.22
N LEU A 262 1.70 -9.13 2.37
CA LEU A 262 0.44 -9.20 3.09
C LEU A 262 0.64 -8.60 4.49
N TRP A 263 -0.30 -7.78 4.93
CA TRP A 263 -0.45 -7.44 6.33
C TRP A 263 -1.45 -8.40 6.97
N THR A 264 -1.22 -8.81 8.21
CA THR A 264 -2.15 -9.66 8.97
C THR A 264 -2.56 -8.97 10.27
N GLY A 265 -3.80 -9.21 10.69
CA GLY A 265 -4.36 -8.81 11.99
C GLY A 265 -4.98 -10.00 12.73
N PRO A 266 -5.36 -9.89 14.01
CA PRO A 266 -5.31 -8.69 14.87
C PRO A 266 -3.92 -8.35 15.42
N ASN A 267 -2.97 -9.30 15.40
CA ASN A 267 -1.57 -9.03 15.73
C ASN A 267 -0.88 -8.50 14.47
N PRO A 268 -0.39 -7.26 14.47
CA PRO A 268 0.11 -6.62 13.26
C PRO A 268 1.39 -7.30 12.81
N GLN A 269 1.31 -8.07 11.72
CA GLN A 269 2.47 -8.66 11.10
C GLN A 269 2.48 -8.37 9.61
N VAL A 270 3.68 -8.41 9.03
CA VAL A 270 3.86 -8.46 7.58
C VAL A 270 4.38 -9.83 7.21
N VAL A 271 3.71 -10.46 6.25
CA VAL A 271 4.07 -11.75 5.66
C VAL A 271 4.33 -11.52 4.18
N ILE A 272 5.53 -11.87 3.73
CA ILE A 272 5.89 -11.85 2.31
C ILE A 272 5.97 -13.29 1.84
N LYS A 273 5.17 -13.60 0.82
CA LYS A 273 5.16 -14.91 0.17
C LYS A 273 5.65 -14.79 -1.25
N ASP A 274 6.45 -15.75 -1.72
CA ASP A 274 6.71 -15.88 -3.14
C ASP A 274 5.49 -16.46 -3.88
N PHE A 275 5.53 -16.48 -5.21
CA PHE A 275 4.41 -16.99 -6.01
C PHE A 275 4.20 -18.51 -5.89
N SER A 276 5.12 -19.26 -5.27
CA SER A 276 4.94 -20.67 -4.91
C SER A 276 4.19 -20.88 -3.59
N ASP A 277 3.60 -19.82 -3.04
CA ASP A 277 2.91 -19.77 -1.73
C ASP A 277 3.86 -20.02 -0.53
N LYS A 278 5.18 -19.99 -0.75
CA LYS A 278 6.17 -20.14 0.31
C LYS A 278 6.40 -18.80 1.00
N THR A 279 6.35 -18.80 2.32
CA THR A 279 6.68 -17.61 3.13
C THR A 279 8.19 -17.40 3.12
N ILE A 280 8.62 -16.26 2.59
CA ILE A 280 10.04 -15.86 2.53
C ILE A 280 10.40 -14.87 3.64
N CYS A 281 9.43 -14.11 4.16
CA CYS A 281 9.62 -13.18 5.26
C CYS A 281 8.38 -13.11 6.15
N GLN A 282 8.60 -13.05 7.45
CA GLN A 282 7.56 -12.75 8.44
C GLN A 282 8.15 -11.80 9.49
N ALA A 283 7.48 -10.67 9.68
CA ALA A 283 7.93 -9.60 10.55
C ALA A 283 6.81 -9.16 11.50
N ASP A 284 7.13 -9.15 12.79
CA ASP A 284 6.22 -8.65 13.84
C ASP A 284 6.35 -7.14 14.00
N LEU A 285 5.22 -6.43 13.92
CA LEU A 285 5.16 -4.97 13.99
C LEU A 285 4.60 -4.48 15.33
N ALA A 286 4.18 -5.37 16.23
CA ALA A 286 3.75 -4.99 17.57
C ALA A 286 4.77 -4.10 18.32
N PRO A 287 6.11 -4.24 18.14
CA PRO A 287 7.06 -3.29 18.73
C PRO A 287 6.86 -1.83 18.28
N LEU A 288 6.45 -1.58 17.03
CA LEU A 288 6.22 -0.22 16.54
C LEU A 288 5.03 0.43 17.26
N ASP A 289 3.97 -0.34 17.50
CA ASP A 289 2.81 0.12 18.28
C ASP A 289 3.19 0.44 19.72
N ARG A 290 4.02 -0.41 20.35
CA ARG A 290 4.54 -0.17 21.72
C ARG A 290 5.40 1.09 21.81
N LEU A 291 6.15 1.41 20.75
CA LEU A 291 6.91 2.66 20.63
C LEU A 291 6.02 3.91 20.38
N GLY A 292 4.70 3.72 20.22
CA GLY A 292 3.74 4.77 19.91
C GLY A 292 3.88 5.34 18.50
N LEU A 293 4.43 4.55 17.57
CA LEU A 293 4.68 4.97 16.19
C LEU A 293 3.44 4.69 15.33
N ARG A 294 3.04 5.68 14.53
CA ARG A 294 2.20 5.42 13.37
C ARG A 294 3.09 5.02 12.22
N TYR A 295 2.66 4.07 11.38
CA TYR A 295 3.50 3.60 10.29
C TYR A 295 2.70 3.19 9.06
N GLU A 296 3.34 3.28 7.90
CA GLU A 296 2.80 2.83 6.61
C GLU A 296 3.93 2.16 5.82
N PHE A 297 3.58 1.13 5.05
CA PHE A 297 4.49 0.49 4.10
C PHE A 297 4.27 1.08 2.72
N LEU A 298 5.34 1.60 2.13
CA LEU A 298 5.33 2.16 0.78
C LEU A 298 6.30 1.35 -0.09
N PHE A 299 5.93 1.10 -1.33
CA PHE A 299 6.68 0.26 -2.25
C PHE A 299 7.18 1.11 -3.41
N ASN A 300 8.46 0.98 -3.72
CA ASN A 300 9.14 1.84 -4.69
C ASN A 300 9.43 1.15 -6.03
N ASP A 301 9.94 1.94 -6.98
CA ASP A 301 10.27 1.52 -8.35
C ASP A 301 11.32 0.41 -8.44
N ARG A 302 12.20 0.33 -7.46
CA ARG A 302 13.25 -0.69 -7.38
C ARG A 302 12.75 -2.02 -6.79
N GLY A 303 11.47 -2.11 -6.44
CA GLY A 303 10.91 -3.23 -5.69
C GLY A 303 11.32 -3.23 -4.21
N GLY A 304 11.88 -2.12 -3.72
CA GLY A 304 12.21 -1.91 -2.32
C GLY A 304 10.98 -1.52 -1.48
N LEU A 305 11.12 -1.66 -0.17
CA LEU A 305 10.09 -1.41 0.82
C LEU A 305 10.53 -0.27 1.74
N ASP A 306 9.74 0.78 1.82
CA ASP A 306 9.94 1.84 2.80
C ASP A 306 8.95 1.66 3.95
N LEU A 307 9.47 1.50 5.16
CA LEU A 307 8.67 1.70 6.36
C LEU A 307 8.76 3.17 6.75
N VAL A 308 7.66 3.90 6.55
CA VAL A 308 7.54 5.29 6.98
C VAL A 308 6.86 5.32 8.33
N THR A 309 7.51 5.91 9.33
CA THR A 309 6.99 6.05 10.69
C THR A 309 6.77 7.52 11.04
N LEU A 310 5.75 7.80 11.84
CA LEU A 310 5.36 9.13 12.29
C LEU A 310 5.14 9.13 13.81
N LYS A 311 5.87 9.98 14.53
CA LYS A 311 5.69 10.26 15.96
C LYS A 311 5.53 11.77 16.15
N GLY A 312 4.33 12.21 16.55
CA GLY A 312 4.02 13.64 16.61
C GLY A 312 4.09 14.30 15.23
N ARG A 313 5.13 15.10 14.99
CA ARG A 313 5.44 15.76 13.70
C ARG A 313 6.70 15.22 13.03
N GLU A 314 7.42 14.32 13.69
CA GLU A 314 8.66 13.74 13.18
C GLU A 314 8.33 12.53 12.31
N LEU A 315 8.79 12.59 11.06
CA LEU A 315 8.69 11.50 10.09
C LEU A 315 10.06 10.84 9.96
N ARG A 316 10.11 9.51 10.01
CA ARG A 316 11.30 8.73 9.74
C ARG A 316 11.02 7.73 8.63
N VAL A 317 12.00 7.51 7.78
CA VAL A 317 11.93 6.57 6.67
C VAL A 317 13.01 5.53 6.89
N ASN A 318 12.61 4.26 7.01
CA ASN A 318 13.53 3.13 7.05
C ASN A 318 13.40 2.38 5.73
N HIS A 319 14.47 2.39 4.93
CA HIS A 319 14.56 1.61 3.71
C HIS A 319 14.91 0.16 4.05
N THR A 320 14.04 -0.77 3.69
CA THR A 320 14.14 -2.20 3.96
C THR A 320 13.73 -2.99 2.71
N ASP A 321 13.86 -4.30 2.75
CA ASP A 321 13.39 -5.22 1.71
C ASP A 321 12.88 -6.52 2.35
N SER A 322 12.54 -7.51 1.51
CA SER A 322 12.07 -8.81 1.99
C SER A 322 13.11 -9.59 2.80
N GLU A 323 14.40 -9.32 2.62
CA GLU A 323 15.49 -10.05 3.30
C GLU A 323 15.82 -9.44 4.67
N THR A 324 15.71 -8.11 4.77
CA THR A 324 16.12 -7.32 5.94
C THR A 324 14.97 -7.01 6.90
N LEU A 325 13.71 -7.01 6.43
CA LEU A 325 12.55 -6.60 7.23
C LEU A 325 12.40 -7.38 8.55
N ALA A 326 12.65 -8.69 8.54
CA ALA A 326 12.59 -9.50 9.77
C ALA A 326 13.73 -9.18 10.76
N VAL A 327 14.89 -8.73 10.27
CA VAL A 327 15.98 -8.24 11.12
C VAL A 327 15.60 -6.89 11.73
N ASP A 328 15.04 -5.98 10.93
CA ASP A 328 14.63 -4.65 11.40
C ASP A 328 13.47 -4.72 12.40
N ALA A 329 12.50 -5.61 12.18
CA ALA A 329 11.45 -5.91 13.15
C ALA A 329 12.00 -6.34 14.52
N ARG A 330 13.03 -7.20 14.54
CA ARG A 330 13.71 -7.61 15.77
C ARG A 330 14.44 -6.43 16.43
N ARG A 331 15.05 -5.54 15.66
CA ARG A 331 15.69 -4.32 16.18
C ARG A 331 14.66 -3.40 16.85
N TRP A 332 13.49 -3.21 16.26
CA TRP A 332 12.40 -2.45 16.89
C TRP A 332 11.91 -3.13 18.18
N GLY A 333 11.89 -4.47 18.22
CA GLY A 333 11.62 -5.24 19.43
C GLY A 333 12.56 -4.90 20.58
N VAL A 334 13.87 -4.84 20.32
CA VAL A 334 14.88 -4.46 21.32
C VAL A 334 14.70 -3.01 21.75
N LEU A 335 14.48 -2.08 20.81
CA LEU A 335 14.25 -0.67 21.11
C LEU A 335 13.00 -0.46 21.99
N ALA A 336 11.91 -1.17 21.71
CA ALA A 336 10.69 -1.11 22.52
C ALA A 336 10.95 -1.58 23.96
N GLN A 337 11.66 -2.70 24.13
CA GLN A 337 12.02 -3.21 25.45
C GLN A 337 12.93 -2.25 26.24
N GLN A 338 13.87 -1.60 25.56
CA GLN A 338 14.74 -0.60 26.18
C GLN A 338 13.94 0.63 26.64
N GLN A 339 13.01 1.12 25.83
CA GLN A 339 12.14 2.24 26.20
C GLN A 339 11.26 1.89 27.41
N GLU A 340 10.61 0.72 27.39
CA GLU A 340 9.79 0.23 28.50
C GLU A 340 10.61 0.11 29.80
N SER A 341 11.84 -0.40 29.70
CA SER A 341 12.74 -0.54 30.86
C SER A 341 13.15 0.84 31.42
N ALA A 342 13.49 1.79 30.54
CA ALA A 342 13.85 3.14 30.95
C ALA A 342 12.66 3.88 31.61
N GLU A 343 11.45 3.73 31.07
CA GLU A 343 10.22 4.28 31.66
C GLU A 343 9.98 3.70 33.07
N LEU A 344 10.15 2.39 33.25
CA LEU A 344 10.03 1.75 34.57
C LEU A 344 11.07 2.27 35.56
N GLU A 345 12.33 2.46 35.14
CA GLU A 345 13.38 3.03 35.98
C GLU A 345 13.05 4.47 36.41
N THR A 346 12.53 5.29 35.50
CA THR A 346 12.11 6.66 35.83
C THR A 346 10.98 6.68 36.87
N VAL A 347 9.95 5.84 36.70
CA VAL A 347 8.84 5.74 37.66
C VAL A 347 9.34 5.28 39.03
N GLN A 348 10.22 4.28 39.09
CA GLN A 348 10.82 3.81 40.34
C GLN A 348 11.67 4.90 41.00
N TRP A 349 12.40 5.69 40.22
CA TRP A 349 13.20 6.79 40.73
C TRP A 349 12.31 7.92 41.29
N GLU A 350 11.26 8.31 40.57
CA GLU A 350 10.28 9.31 41.02
C GLU A 350 9.57 8.86 42.31
N GLU A 351 9.14 7.60 42.39
CA GLU A 351 8.51 7.07 43.61
C GLU A 351 9.48 7.09 44.79
N LYS A 352 10.77 6.77 44.55
CA LYS A 352 11.81 6.83 45.57
C LYS A 352 12.09 8.26 46.04
N GLN A 353 12.06 9.25 45.14
CA GLN A 353 12.17 10.66 45.52
C GLN A 353 10.96 11.10 46.34
N ARG A 354 9.74 10.75 45.89
CA ARG A 354 8.50 11.08 46.62
C ARG A 354 8.53 10.53 48.05
N ARG A 355 8.95 9.28 48.23
CA ARG A 355 9.10 8.66 49.58
C ARG A 355 10.12 9.40 50.45
N LYS A 356 11.22 9.88 49.87
CA LYS A 356 12.22 10.68 50.61
C LYS A 356 11.68 12.05 51.01
N ASP A 357 10.94 12.70 50.12
CA ASP A 357 10.31 13.99 50.40
C ASP A 357 9.23 13.86 51.47
N GLU A 358 8.38 12.84 51.38
CA GLU A 358 7.40 12.48 52.42
C GLU A 358 8.09 12.23 53.78
N GLU A 359 9.19 11.46 53.81
CA GLU A 359 9.94 11.21 55.04
C GLU A 359 10.59 12.48 55.61
N LYS A 360 11.15 13.34 54.75
CA LYS A 360 11.72 14.64 55.16
C LYS A 360 10.66 15.54 55.77
N THR A 361 9.47 15.58 55.16
CA THR A 361 8.32 16.34 55.63
C THR A 361 7.85 15.81 56.98
N ARG A 362 7.71 14.48 57.12
CA ARG A 362 7.35 13.84 58.39
C ARG A 362 8.35 14.14 59.50
N ARG A 363 9.65 14.06 59.22
CA ARG A 363 10.71 14.42 60.20
C ARG A 363 10.66 15.89 60.58
N GLN A 364 10.31 16.78 59.65
CA GLN A 364 10.15 18.20 59.93
C GLN A 364 8.91 18.46 60.79
N GLU A 365 7.80 17.76 60.54
CA GLU A 365 6.60 17.78 61.38
C GLU A 365 6.87 17.23 62.79
N GLU A 366 7.57 16.10 62.89
CA GLU A 366 8.00 15.51 64.17
C GLU A 366 8.87 16.49 64.96
N ARG A 367 9.89 17.09 64.33
CA ARG A 367 10.72 18.14 64.98
C ARG A 367 9.92 19.37 65.37
N SER A 368 8.98 19.82 64.54
CA SER A 368 8.12 20.96 64.85
C SER A 368 7.21 20.65 66.03
N ARG A 369 6.71 19.41 66.13
CA ARG A 369 5.89 18.91 67.22
C ARG A 369 6.70 18.73 68.51
N GLU A 370 7.94 18.25 68.42
CA GLU A 370 8.88 18.19 69.54
C GLU A 370 9.21 19.59 70.07
N LEU A 371 9.49 20.56 69.19
CA LEU A 371 9.70 21.96 69.57
C LEU A 371 8.46 22.57 70.23
N ALA A 372 7.26 22.34 69.67
CA ALA A 372 6.01 22.81 70.25
C ALA A 372 5.74 22.19 71.64
N ASN A 373 6.05 20.91 71.82
CA ASN A 373 5.93 20.22 73.11
C ASN A 373 6.99 20.68 74.12
N ALA A 374 8.20 21.02 73.67
CA ALA A 374 9.26 21.57 74.53
C ALA A 374 8.95 22.98 75.02
N LEU A 375 8.21 23.77 74.24
CA LEU A 375 7.71 25.09 74.63
C LEU A 375 6.46 25.02 75.54
N ALA A 376 5.80 23.87 75.64
CA ALA A 376 4.55 23.70 76.36
C ALA A 376 4.63 23.74 77.90
N PRO A 377 5.78 23.60 78.60
CA PRO A 377 5.87 23.90 80.03
C PRO A 377 6.49 25.26 80.35
N GLU A 378 6.97 26.05 79.38
CA GLU A 378 7.58 27.37 79.66
C GLU A 378 6.64 28.56 79.34
N ALA A 379 5.53 28.33 78.63
CA ALA A 379 4.52 29.33 78.33
C ALA A 379 3.47 29.55 79.46
N ARG A 380 3.81 29.27 80.73
CA ARG A 380 2.98 29.67 81.90
C ARG A 380 3.56 30.80 82.75
N THR A 381 4.74 31.31 82.41
CA THR A 381 5.30 32.48 83.09
C THR A 381 6.11 33.31 82.11
N ARG A 382 5.45 34.18 81.35
CA ARG A 382 5.99 35.50 81.05
C ARG A 382 4.84 36.39 80.63
N ASP A 383 4.61 37.36 81.51
CA ASP A 383 3.62 38.40 81.40
C ASP A 383 3.68 39.10 80.05
N LEU A 384 2.48 39.36 79.55
CA LEU A 384 2.16 40.36 78.56
C LEU A 384 2.38 41.76 79.18
N SER A 385 3.61 42.27 79.14
CA SER A 385 3.87 43.71 79.21
C SER A 385 5.34 43.98 78.87
N GLU A 386 5.59 44.96 77.99
CA GLU A 386 6.89 45.34 77.42
C GLU A 386 7.42 44.29 76.43
N ILE A 387 7.27 44.45 75.11
CA ILE A 387 7.97 45.45 74.31
C ILE A 387 7.12 45.72 73.07
N LEU A 388 6.40 46.84 73.09
CA LEU A 388 6.11 47.62 71.90
C LEU A 388 7.19 48.70 71.82
N GLN A 389 7.50 49.10 70.58
CA GLN A 389 8.41 50.18 70.17
C GLN A 389 9.85 49.74 69.86
N THR A 390 10.07 49.32 68.62
CA THR A 390 11.07 50.01 67.79
C THR A 390 10.75 49.86 66.32
N GLU A 391 11.09 50.91 65.60
CA GLU A 391 10.69 51.29 64.26
C GLU A 391 11.12 50.29 63.16
N LEU A 392 10.40 50.34 62.04
CA LEU A 392 10.76 49.74 60.76
C LEU A 392 12.19 50.16 60.35
N PRO A 393 12.88 49.33 59.56
CA PRO A 393 13.02 49.78 58.19
C PRO A 393 12.68 48.73 57.15
N ILE A 394 12.19 49.28 56.04
CA ILE A 394 11.97 48.71 54.72
C ILE A 394 13.24 47.95 54.28
N ALA A 395 13.09 46.66 53.97
CA ALA A 395 14.01 45.92 53.12
C ALA A 395 13.21 45.41 51.93
N GLU A 396 13.64 45.84 50.75
CA GLU A 396 13.11 45.42 49.45
C GLU A 396 13.14 43.89 49.34
N VAL A 397 11.99 43.30 49.02
CA VAL A 397 11.89 41.90 48.61
C VAL A 397 12.31 41.87 47.14
N GLU A 398 13.56 41.50 46.87
CA GLU A 398 13.96 41.01 45.55
C GLU A 398 13.16 39.73 45.26
N GLU A 399 12.33 39.77 44.22
CA GLU A 399 11.69 38.60 43.64
C GLU A 399 12.78 37.63 43.13
N PRO A 400 12.77 36.34 43.51
CA PRO A 400 13.64 35.37 42.86
C PRO A 400 13.20 35.20 41.40
N PRO A 401 14.12 35.12 40.43
CA PRO A 401 13.73 34.87 39.05
C PRO A 401 13.08 33.49 38.93
N VAL A 402 11.98 33.45 38.19
CA VAL A 402 11.34 32.24 37.69
C VAL A 402 12.38 31.45 36.89
N LEU A 403 12.86 30.35 37.46
CA LEU A 403 13.65 29.35 36.71
C LEU A 403 12.67 28.52 35.87
N GLU A 404 12.68 28.75 34.57
CA GLU A 404 12.12 27.82 33.60
C GLU A 404 12.86 26.47 33.72
N PRO A 405 12.16 25.33 33.61
CA PRO A 405 12.81 24.02 33.68
C PRO A 405 13.69 23.80 32.44
N GLU A 406 15.02 23.82 32.64
CA GLU A 406 16.00 23.35 31.66
C GLU A 406 15.77 21.87 31.36
N MET A 407 15.53 21.54 30.09
CA MET A 407 15.54 20.17 29.61
C MET A 407 16.96 19.58 29.70
N PRO A 408 17.12 18.28 29.99
CA PRO A 408 18.43 17.64 29.91
C PRO A 408 18.96 17.65 28.47
N ALA A 409 20.16 18.18 28.32
CA ALA A 409 20.91 18.20 27.07
C ALA A 409 21.16 16.77 26.54
N VAL A 410 20.72 16.52 25.32
CA VAL A 410 21.12 15.36 24.52
C VAL A 410 22.55 15.62 24.01
N PRO A 411 23.48 14.64 24.05
CA PRO A 411 24.85 14.86 23.59
C PRO A 411 24.89 15.06 22.07
N THR A 412 24.99 16.32 21.64
CA THR A 412 25.55 16.69 20.33
C THR A 412 27.07 16.54 20.41
N GLY A 413 27.59 15.50 19.77
CA GLY A 413 29.03 15.25 19.76
C GLY A 413 29.44 14.12 18.84
N ARG A 414 29.20 14.26 17.53
CA ARG A 414 30.13 13.77 16.50
C ARG A 414 30.13 14.75 15.34
N SER A 415 31.14 15.61 15.35
CA SER A 415 31.57 16.40 14.20
C SER A 415 31.83 15.46 13.03
N LEU A 416 31.26 15.81 11.86
CA LEU A 416 31.67 15.29 10.56
C LEU A 416 33.13 15.68 10.32
N PRO A 417 33.97 14.80 9.79
CA PRO A 417 35.28 15.22 9.29
C PRO A 417 35.09 16.11 8.07
N GLU A 418 35.87 17.19 8.04
CA GLU A 418 36.04 18.11 6.93
C GLU A 418 36.40 17.34 5.66
N VAL A 419 35.71 17.66 4.57
CA VAL A 419 36.05 17.20 3.22
C VAL A 419 37.23 18.06 2.77
N GLU A 420 38.43 17.48 2.83
CA GLU A 420 39.57 17.98 2.05
C GLU A 420 39.26 17.73 0.58
N GLU A 421 39.19 18.82 -0.18
CA GLU A 421 39.32 18.81 -1.63
C GLU A 421 40.76 18.45 -1.98
N ASP A 422 40.95 17.50 -2.88
CA ASP A 422 42.18 17.41 -3.68
C ASP A 422 41.90 16.78 -5.05
N PRO A 423 42.72 17.09 -6.07
CA PRO A 423 42.30 17.20 -7.47
C PRO A 423 42.80 16.02 -8.32
N PHE A 424 42.15 15.83 -9.48
CA PHE A 424 42.66 15.22 -10.72
C PHE A 424 43.54 13.95 -10.62
N LEU A 425 43.05 12.84 -11.22
CA LEU A 425 43.76 12.20 -12.33
C LEU A 425 42.87 11.23 -13.13
N THR A 426 42.97 11.44 -14.43
CA THR A 426 42.47 10.69 -15.58
C THR A 426 42.81 9.19 -15.55
N THR A 427 41.84 8.34 -15.85
CA THR A 427 42.12 7.02 -16.46
C THR A 427 41.04 6.68 -17.48
N GLU A 428 41.52 6.22 -18.61
CA GLU A 428 40.90 6.11 -19.93
C GLU A 428 39.84 5.00 -20.02
N MET A 429 38.88 5.21 -20.93
CA MET A 429 38.03 4.16 -21.48
C MET A 429 38.85 3.17 -22.30
N PRO A 430 38.59 1.86 -22.22
CA PRO A 430 38.88 0.95 -23.33
C PRO A 430 37.61 0.64 -24.12
N ALA A 431 37.80 0.70 -25.44
CA ALA A 431 36.83 0.44 -26.47
C ALA A 431 36.38 -1.02 -26.57
N VAL A 432 35.21 -1.18 -27.18
CA VAL A 432 34.61 -2.40 -27.74
C VAL A 432 35.58 -3.11 -28.71
N PRO A 433 35.46 -4.43 -28.85
CA PRO A 433 35.38 -5.00 -30.19
C PRO A 433 34.13 -5.89 -30.37
N MET A 434 33.42 -5.61 -31.46
CA MET A 434 32.54 -6.55 -32.16
C MET A 434 33.39 -7.70 -32.69
N GLU A 435 32.83 -8.93 -32.69
CA GLU A 435 32.60 -9.73 -33.92
C GLU A 435 32.31 -11.22 -33.61
N TYR A 436 31.27 -11.73 -34.30
CA TYR A 436 30.98 -13.10 -34.82
C TYR A 436 31.13 -14.34 -33.89
N SER A 437 30.24 -15.34 -33.84
CA SER A 437 29.55 -16.07 -34.91
C SER A 437 28.39 -16.93 -34.37
N LEU A 438 27.38 -17.15 -35.23
CA LEU A 438 26.39 -18.24 -35.16
C LEU A 438 27.06 -19.63 -35.31
N PRO A 439 26.37 -20.70 -34.92
CA PRO A 439 26.41 -21.92 -35.71
C PRO A 439 25.03 -22.37 -36.19
N GLU A 440 25.06 -22.85 -37.43
CA GLU A 440 23.99 -23.44 -38.22
C GLU A 440 23.50 -24.80 -37.70
N VAL A 441 22.22 -25.04 -38.00
CA VAL A 441 21.55 -26.27 -38.42
C VAL A 441 22.41 -27.53 -38.53
N ALA A 442 21.95 -28.61 -37.88
CA ALA A 442 22.15 -29.98 -38.36
C ALA A 442 20.80 -30.71 -38.33
N GLU A 443 20.39 -31.19 -39.49
CA GLU A 443 19.21 -32.02 -39.74
C GLU A 443 19.44 -33.48 -39.28
N ASP A 444 18.32 -34.17 -39.00
CA ASP A 444 18.16 -35.60 -38.73
C ASP A 444 18.86 -36.51 -39.77
N PRO A 445 19.06 -37.80 -39.42
CA PRO A 445 18.20 -38.79 -40.09
C PRO A 445 17.80 -40.01 -39.24
N PHE A 446 16.51 -40.35 -39.37
CA PHE A 446 15.89 -41.68 -39.43
C PHE A 446 16.24 -42.76 -38.39
N LEU A 447 15.20 -43.28 -37.73
CA LEU A 447 14.92 -44.73 -37.70
C LEU A 447 13.44 -45.00 -37.35
N THR A 448 12.73 -45.54 -38.34
CA THR A 448 11.53 -46.37 -38.22
C THR A 448 11.72 -47.50 -37.20
N THR A 449 10.66 -47.97 -36.53
CA THR A 449 10.26 -49.40 -36.38
C THR A 449 9.13 -49.56 -35.34
N GLU A 450 7.99 -50.05 -35.84
CA GLU A 450 6.96 -50.93 -35.22
C GLU A 450 6.13 -50.51 -33.99
N MET A 451 4.81 -50.41 -34.24
CA MET A 451 3.76 -50.70 -33.27
C MET A 451 3.76 -52.18 -32.88
N PRO A 452 3.33 -52.48 -31.64
CA PRO A 452 2.45 -53.60 -31.39
C PRO A 452 1.13 -53.13 -30.76
N ALA A 453 0.03 -53.65 -31.30
CA ALA A 453 -1.32 -53.51 -30.77
C ALA A 453 -1.59 -54.56 -29.67
N VAL A 454 -2.25 -54.15 -28.58
CA VAL A 454 -3.28 -54.93 -27.87
C VAL A 454 -4.30 -53.95 -27.26
N PRO A 455 -5.61 -54.07 -27.53
CA PRO A 455 -6.65 -53.24 -26.94
C PRO A 455 -7.07 -53.82 -25.58
N THR A 456 -6.70 -53.17 -24.49
CA THR A 456 -7.41 -53.39 -23.22
C THR A 456 -8.74 -52.65 -23.28
N GLY A 457 -9.79 -53.38 -23.65
CA GLY A 457 -11.16 -52.89 -23.79
C GLY A 457 -11.68 -52.26 -22.51
N ARG A 458 -11.62 -50.93 -22.45
CA ARG A 458 -12.41 -50.10 -21.56
C ARG A 458 -13.69 -49.73 -22.28
N SER A 459 -14.81 -49.71 -21.57
CA SER A 459 -16.07 -49.29 -22.17
C SER A 459 -16.06 -47.77 -22.44
N LEU A 460 -16.70 -47.31 -23.52
CA LEU A 460 -16.78 -45.88 -23.86
C LEU A 460 -17.17 -44.97 -22.66
N PRO A 461 -18.15 -45.35 -21.79
CA PRO A 461 -18.50 -44.54 -20.63
C PRO A 461 -17.37 -44.41 -19.59
N GLU A 462 -16.48 -45.39 -19.48
CA GLU A 462 -15.35 -45.36 -18.56
C GLU A 462 -14.24 -44.43 -19.07
N VAL A 463 -14.01 -44.40 -20.38
CA VAL A 463 -13.03 -43.50 -21.01
C VAL A 463 -13.51 -42.04 -20.92
N GLU A 464 -14.79 -41.78 -21.16
CA GLU A 464 -15.39 -40.45 -20.98
C GLU A 464 -15.34 -39.98 -19.51
N ALA A 465 -15.60 -40.89 -18.56
CA ALA A 465 -15.50 -40.59 -17.13
C ALA A 465 -14.05 -40.32 -16.69
N GLU A 466 -13.07 -41.06 -17.22
CA GLU A 466 -11.65 -40.78 -16.99
C GLU A 466 -11.24 -39.45 -17.61
N LEU A 467 -11.72 -39.10 -18.80
CA LEU A 467 -11.43 -37.82 -19.46
C LEU A 467 -11.98 -36.64 -18.64
N GLU A 468 -13.20 -36.75 -18.12
CA GLU A 468 -13.80 -35.73 -17.27
C GLU A 468 -13.11 -35.66 -15.90
N LYS A 469 -12.71 -36.79 -15.31
CA LYS A 469 -11.91 -36.82 -14.08
C LYS A 469 -10.53 -36.20 -14.27
N LEU A 470 -9.88 -36.47 -15.41
CA LEU A 470 -8.60 -35.90 -15.79
C LEU A 470 -8.72 -34.39 -16.01
N ARG A 471 -9.78 -33.94 -16.68
CA ARG A 471 -10.13 -32.53 -16.85
C ARG A 471 -10.36 -31.84 -15.52
N MET A 472 -11.13 -32.45 -14.62
CA MET A 472 -11.38 -31.91 -13.29
C MET A 472 -10.11 -31.86 -12.45
N SER A 473 -9.23 -32.85 -12.55
CA SER A 473 -7.93 -32.87 -11.87
C SER A 473 -6.97 -31.80 -12.41
N TYR A 474 -7.03 -31.49 -13.71
CA TYR A 474 -6.29 -30.40 -14.32
C TYR A 474 -6.84 -29.04 -13.89
N VAL A 475 -8.17 -28.88 -13.92
CA VAL A 475 -8.86 -27.65 -13.49
C VAL A 475 -8.64 -27.38 -11.99
N SER A 476 -8.53 -28.43 -11.16
CA SER A 476 -8.23 -28.31 -9.74
C SER A 476 -6.72 -28.18 -9.42
N GLY A 477 -5.84 -28.17 -10.44
CA GLY A 477 -4.40 -28.02 -10.26
C GLY A 477 -3.68 -29.24 -9.67
N VAL A 478 -4.33 -30.40 -9.62
CA VAL A 478 -3.75 -31.65 -9.09
C VAL A 478 -2.73 -32.26 -10.06
N ILE A 479 -2.88 -31.98 -11.36
CA ILE A 479 -1.95 -32.44 -12.41
C ILE A 479 -1.46 -31.27 -13.26
N GLN A 480 -0.20 -31.35 -13.69
CA GLN A 480 0.44 -30.35 -14.56
C GLN A 480 -0.07 -30.45 -16.01
N ARG A 481 0.01 -29.35 -16.76
CA ARG A 481 -0.48 -29.24 -18.15
C ARG A 481 0.12 -30.28 -19.10
N ALA A 482 1.41 -30.58 -19.00
CA ALA A 482 2.05 -31.59 -19.84
C ALA A 482 1.48 -32.99 -19.59
N ALA A 483 1.30 -33.36 -18.32
CA ALA A 483 0.69 -34.63 -17.93
C ALA A 483 -0.80 -34.72 -18.32
N TYR A 484 -1.52 -33.61 -18.26
CA TYR A 484 -2.90 -33.53 -18.75
C TYR A 484 -2.97 -33.80 -20.26
N HIS A 485 -2.19 -33.08 -21.08
CA HIS A 485 -2.26 -33.23 -22.53
C HIS A 485 -1.82 -34.61 -22.99
N GLN A 486 -0.72 -35.14 -22.43
CA GLN A 486 -0.26 -36.49 -22.75
C GLN A 486 -1.34 -37.54 -22.44
N ARG A 487 -1.95 -37.48 -21.25
CA ARG A 487 -2.97 -38.46 -20.86
C ARG A 487 -4.31 -38.25 -21.57
N ALA A 488 -4.64 -37.00 -21.92
CA ALA A 488 -5.83 -36.70 -22.71
C ALA A 488 -5.70 -37.20 -24.15
N GLU A 489 -4.52 -37.08 -24.76
CA GLU A 489 -4.24 -37.62 -26.09
C GLU A 489 -4.34 -39.15 -26.11
N GLU A 490 -3.81 -39.83 -25.08
CA GLU A 490 -3.97 -41.28 -24.92
C GLU A 490 -5.45 -41.69 -24.81
N LEU A 491 -6.24 -41.02 -23.96
CA LEU A 491 -7.66 -41.32 -23.79
C LEU A 491 -8.50 -40.95 -25.04
N GLN A 492 -8.11 -39.92 -25.79
CA GLN A 492 -8.76 -39.56 -27.05
C GLN A 492 -8.43 -40.57 -28.16
N ALA A 493 -7.21 -41.11 -28.18
CA ALA A 493 -6.84 -42.21 -29.06
C ALA A 493 -7.63 -43.49 -28.71
N GLU A 494 -7.88 -43.75 -27.42
CA GLU A 494 -8.76 -44.84 -26.95
C GLU A 494 -10.23 -44.65 -27.35
N LEU A 495 -10.73 -43.40 -27.45
CA LEU A 495 -12.09 -43.12 -27.95
C LEU A 495 -12.21 -43.27 -29.48
N ALA A 496 -11.10 -43.13 -30.20
CA ALA A 496 -11.07 -43.18 -31.67
C ALA A 496 -10.79 -44.60 -32.23
N ALA A 497 -10.32 -45.52 -31.38
CA ALA A 497 -10.09 -46.94 -31.67
C ALA A 497 -11.35 -47.78 -31.40
#